data_AF-A0A316GA43-F1
#
_entry.id   AF-A0A316GA43-F1
#
_cell.length_a   1.000
_cell.length_b   1.000
_cell.length_c   1.000
_cell.angle_alpha   90.00
_cell.angle_beta   90.00
_cell.angle_gamma   90.00
#
_symmetry.space_group_name_H-M   'P 1'
#
loop_
_entity.id
_entity.type
_entity.pdbx_description
1 polymer ?
#
loop_
_entity_poly.entity_id
_entity_poly.type
_entity_poly.pdbx_seq_one_letter_code
_entity_poly.pdbx_strand_id
1 'polypeptide(L)'
;MTRRLLHRVHSERRRLAFVVALAFLAGFLFYARANIYIHGIHVSLIIGAVYAIVIGTAALAVCLVMPSMRFMVEAAAVSRLSLAVFVLAVPDLGYPILANPMMTALVVVTGAVFVSRLMHGRILRDRSGWRGFVLPRVARVPVRVAATPLQTRWVSWVDDGRPRVV
;
A
#
# COMPACT_ATOMS: atom_id res chain seq x y z
N MET A 1 8.89 -15.75 18.27
CA MET A 1 8.86 -14.81 17.12
C MET A 1 7.72 -15.10 16.15
N THR A 2 7.45 -16.37 15.84
CA THR A 2 6.37 -16.86 14.95
C THR A 2 4.95 -16.40 15.31
N ARG A 3 4.56 -16.37 16.59
CA ARG A 3 3.21 -15.91 17.01
C ARG A 3 2.89 -14.45 16.64
N ARG A 4 3.88 -13.54 16.68
CA ARG A 4 3.69 -12.13 16.30
C ARG A 4 3.51 -11.95 14.79
N LEU A 5 4.14 -12.81 13.98
CA LEU A 5 3.98 -12.81 12.52
C LEU A 5 2.59 -13.32 12.12
N LEU A 6 2.13 -14.42 12.71
CA LEU A 6 0.80 -14.98 12.45
C LEU A 6 -0.32 -13.99 12.74
N HIS A 7 -0.24 -13.25 13.86
CA HIS A 7 -1.23 -12.23 14.18
C HIS A 7 -1.25 -11.07 13.17
N ARG A 8 -0.08 -10.63 12.70
CA ARG A 8 0.01 -9.60 11.64
C ARG A 8 -0.58 -10.08 10.32
N VAL A 9 -0.32 -11.32 9.93
CA VAL A 9 -0.91 -11.91 8.71
C VAL A 9 -2.43 -12.00 8.84
N HIS A 10 -2.94 -12.39 10.02
CA HIS A 10 -4.38 -12.47 10.24
C HIS A 10 -5.09 -11.11 10.17
N SER A 11 -4.47 -10.04 10.71
CA SER A 11 -5.03 -8.68 10.60
C SER A 11 -5.06 -8.16 9.16
N GLU A 12 -4.14 -8.62 8.31
CA GLU A 12 -4.01 -8.16 6.92
C GLU A 12 -4.71 -9.10 5.91
N ARG A 13 -5.34 -10.19 6.37
CA ARG A 13 -5.97 -11.21 5.51
C ARG A 13 -7.01 -10.63 4.56
N ARG A 14 -7.85 -9.71 5.03
CA ARG A 14 -8.90 -9.08 4.21
C ARG A 14 -8.32 -8.25 3.06
N ARG A 15 -7.23 -7.51 3.34
CA ARG A 15 -6.55 -6.67 2.35
C ARG A 15 -5.83 -7.52 1.32
N LEU A 16 -5.15 -8.57 1.77
CA LEU A 16 -4.45 -9.50 0.89
C LEU A 16 -5.45 -10.25 -0.02
N ALA A 17 -6.59 -10.68 0.53
CA ALA A 17 -7.68 -11.27 -0.26
C ALA A 17 -8.22 -10.28 -1.31
N PHE A 18 -8.39 -9.01 -0.94
CA PHE A 18 -8.81 -7.97 -1.89
C PHE A 18 -7.80 -7.77 -3.03
N VAL A 19 -6.50 -7.64 -2.73
CA VAL A 19 -5.44 -7.51 -3.73
C VAL A 19 -5.39 -8.72 -4.67
N VAL A 20 -5.51 -9.93 -4.11
CA VAL A 20 -5.51 -11.19 -4.89
C VAL A 20 -6.75 -11.27 -5.78
N ALA A 21 -7.92 -10.89 -5.29
CA ALA A 21 -9.15 -10.85 -6.08
C ALA A 21 -9.07 -9.84 -7.23
N LEU A 22 -8.53 -8.64 -6.98
CA LEU A 22 -8.28 -7.64 -8.02
C LEU A 22 -7.27 -8.13 -9.06
N ALA A 23 -6.20 -8.80 -8.62
CA ALA A 23 -5.20 -9.38 -9.50
C ALA A 23 -5.79 -10.48 -10.40
N PHE A 24 -6.61 -11.36 -9.83
CA PHE A 24 -7.36 -12.37 -10.58
C PHE A 24 -8.25 -11.71 -11.64
N LEU A 25 -9.06 -10.74 -11.23
CA LEU A 25 -10.00 -10.06 -12.12
C LEU A 25 -9.27 -9.31 -13.24
N ALA A 26 -8.16 -8.63 -12.94
CA ALA A 26 -7.34 -7.96 -13.96
C ALA A 26 -6.77 -8.96 -14.97
N GLY A 27 -6.20 -10.08 -14.50
CA GLY A 27 -5.67 -11.14 -15.37
C GLY A 27 -6.75 -11.79 -16.24
N PHE A 28 -7.94 -12.04 -15.66
CA PHE A 28 -9.10 -12.52 -16.38
C PHE A 28 -9.54 -11.54 -17.48
N LEU A 29 -9.67 -10.25 -17.15
CA LEU A 29 -10.14 -9.23 -18.08
C LEU A 29 -9.19 -9.01 -19.27
N PHE A 30 -7.87 -9.09 -19.07
CA PHE A 30 -6.91 -8.96 -20.17
C PHE A 30 -7.10 -10.02 -21.26
N TYR A 31 -7.55 -11.22 -20.88
CA TYR A 31 -7.74 -12.34 -21.80
C TYR A 31 -9.20 -12.74 -21.98
N ALA A 32 -10.15 -11.96 -21.44
CA ALA A 32 -11.57 -12.30 -21.51
C ALA A 32 -12.10 -12.33 -22.96
N ARG A 33 -11.46 -11.59 -23.88
CA ARG A 33 -11.78 -11.60 -25.32
C ARG A 33 -11.04 -12.67 -26.11
N ALA A 34 -10.02 -13.30 -25.54
CA ALA A 34 -9.28 -14.36 -26.22
C ALA A 34 -10.08 -15.66 -26.10
N ASN A 35 -10.76 -16.05 -27.19
CA ASN A 35 -11.53 -17.31 -27.28
C ASN A 35 -10.61 -18.54 -27.40
N ILE A 36 -9.69 -18.70 -26.44
CA ILE A 36 -8.75 -19.81 -26.40
C ILE A 36 -9.14 -20.71 -25.23
N TYR A 37 -9.24 -22.01 -25.49
CA TYR A 37 -9.61 -23.03 -24.52
C TYR A 37 -8.48 -24.05 -24.39
N ILE A 38 -8.15 -24.43 -23.15
CA ILE A 38 -7.19 -25.49 -22.84
C ILE A 38 -7.95 -26.53 -22.00
N HIS A 39 -8.09 -27.75 -22.52
CA HIS A 39 -8.85 -28.83 -21.85
C HIS A 39 -10.27 -28.43 -21.43
N GLY A 40 -10.96 -27.64 -22.25
CA GLY A 40 -12.33 -27.16 -21.98
C GLY A 40 -12.42 -25.98 -21.00
N ILE A 41 -11.31 -25.53 -20.42
CA ILE A 41 -11.25 -24.36 -19.53
C ILE A 41 -10.83 -23.13 -20.35
N HIS A 42 -11.51 -22.01 -20.15
CA HIS A 42 -11.18 -20.75 -20.80
C HIS A 42 -9.81 -20.24 -20.31
N VAL A 43 -8.92 -19.88 -21.23
CA VAL A 43 -7.54 -19.47 -20.91
C VAL A 43 -7.48 -18.26 -19.97
N SER A 44 -8.46 -17.35 -20.06
CA SER A 44 -8.55 -16.21 -19.13
C SER A 44 -8.65 -16.59 -17.66
N LEU A 45 -9.31 -17.72 -17.33
CA LEU A 45 -9.41 -18.22 -15.96
C LEU A 45 -8.06 -18.74 -15.47
N ILE A 46 -7.35 -19.48 -16.33
CA ILE A 46 -6.02 -20.01 -16.02
C ILE A 46 -5.04 -18.86 -15.79
N ILE A 47 -5.01 -17.89 -16.70
CA ILE A 47 -4.15 -16.71 -16.57
C ILE A 47 -4.52 -15.88 -15.35
N GLY A 48 -5.80 -15.64 -15.11
CA GLY A 48 -6.28 -14.96 -13.91
C GLY A 48 -5.79 -15.64 -12.62
N ALA A 49 -5.88 -16.98 -12.55
CA ALA A 49 -5.41 -17.75 -11.40
C ALA A 49 -3.89 -17.66 -11.22
N VAL A 50 -3.10 -17.78 -12.31
CA VAL A 50 -1.65 -17.60 -12.28
C VAL A 50 -1.29 -16.20 -11.79
N TYR A 51 -1.97 -15.17 -12.29
CA TYR A 51 -1.78 -13.78 -11.86
C TYR A 51 -2.08 -13.60 -10.37
N ALA A 52 -3.17 -14.19 -9.88
CA ALA A 52 -3.56 -14.14 -8.48
C ALA A 52 -2.51 -14.77 -7.56
N ILE A 53 -1.93 -15.90 -7.95
CA ILE A 53 -0.88 -16.60 -7.19
C ILE A 53 0.41 -15.77 -7.17
N VAL A 54 0.89 -15.31 -8.34
CA VAL A 54 2.15 -14.55 -8.44
C VAL A 54 2.04 -13.20 -7.71
N ILE A 55 0.96 -12.45 -7.94
CA ILE A 55 0.78 -11.15 -7.27
C ILE A 55 0.46 -11.34 -5.79
N GLY A 56 -0.30 -12.37 -5.41
CA GLY A 56 -0.62 -12.67 -4.02
C GLY A 56 0.61 -13.02 -3.19
N THR A 57 1.50 -13.86 -3.73
CA THR A 57 2.78 -14.21 -3.09
C THR A 57 3.71 -13.01 -2.99
N ALA A 58 3.83 -12.20 -4.05
CA ALA A 58 4.60 -10.95 -4.01
C ALA A 58 4.04 -9.94 -2.99
N ALA A 59 2.73 -9.76 -2.95
CA ALA A 59 2.06 -8.89 -1.97
C ALA A 59 2.28 -9.38 -0.53
N LEU A 60 2.19 -10.70 -0.30
CA LEU A 60 2.51 -11.30 0.99
C LEU A 60 3.97 -11.01 1.39
N ALA A 61 4.92 -11.20 0.48
CA ALA A 61 6.33 -10.92 0.73
C ALA A 61 6.56 -9.43 1.07
N VAL A 62 5.96 -8.51 0.30
CA VAL A 62 6.06 -7.06 0.57
C VAL A 62 5.45 -6.71 1.93
N CYS A 63 4.30 -7.29 2.29
CA CYS A 63 3.68 -7.07 3.60
C CYS A 63 4.54 -7.57 4.76
N LEU A 64 5.33 -8.63 4.56
CA LEU A 64 6.24 -9.16 5.58
C LEU A 64 7.51 -8.30 5.72
N VAL A 65 8.08 -7.81 4.60
CA VAL A 65 9.35 -7.05 4.61
C VAL A 65 9.12 -5.56 4.88
N MET A 66 8.11 -4.95 4.25
CA MET A 66 7.85 -3.50 4.28
C MET A 66 6.35 -3.21 4.50
N PRO A 67 5.85 -3.30 5.74
CA PRO A 67 4.42 -3.08 6.04
C PRO A 67 3.95 -1.64 5.76
N SER A 68 4.87 -0.67 5.68
CA SER A 68 4.56 0.72 5.28
C SER A 68 4.10 0.82 3.83
N MET A 69 4.48 -0.12 2.97
CA MET A 69 4.17 -0.13 1.53
C MET A 69 2.81 -0.76 1.21
N ARG A 70 2.06 -1.24 2.21
CA ARG A 70 0.76 -1.93 2.01
C ARG A 70 -0.24 -1.13 1.17
N PHE A 71 -0.33 0.18 1.39
CA PHE A 71 -1.25 1.06 0.65
C PHE A 71 -0.84 1.23 -0.81
N MET A 72 0.46 1.12 -1.10
CA MET A 72 0.98 1.19 -2.46
C MET A 72 0.65 -0.10 -3.23
N VAL A 73 0.67 -1.25 -2.57
CA VAL A 73 0.26 -2.54 -3.16
C VAL A 73 -1.23 -2.52 -3.52
N GLU A 74 -2.10 -2.02 -2.64
CA GLU A 74 -3.53 -1.85 -2.92
C GLU A 74 -3.76 -0.91 -4.11
N ALA A 75 -3.10 0.25 -4.12
CA ALA A 75 -3.22 1.22 -5.21
C ALA A 75 -2.71 0.65 -6.55
N ALA A 76 -1.64 -0.15 -6.53
CA ALA A 76 -1.14 -0.83 -7.73
C ALA A 76 -2.11 -1.89 -8.24
N ALA A 77 -2.78 -2.64 -7.35
CA ALA A 77 -3.81 -3.60 -7.74
C ALA A 77 -5.01 -2.90 -8.39
N VAL A 78 -5.49 -1.80 -7.80
CA VAL A 78 -6.57 -0.97 -8.37
C VAL A 78 -6.16 -0.39 -9.72
N SER A 79 -4.95 0.16 -9.83
CA SER A 79 -4.43 0.72 -11.09
C SER A 79 -4.30 -0.34 -12.20
N ARG A 80 -3.96 -1.58 -11.84
CA ARG A 80 -3.95 -2.70 -12.80
C ARG A 80 -5.35 -3.08 -13.26
N LEU A 81 -6.31 -3.13 -12.33
CA LEU A 81 -7.69 -3.40 -12.68
C LEU A 81 -8.24 -2.30 -13.60
N SER A 82 -7.98 -1.03 -13.31
CA SER A 82 -8.42 0.07 -14.16
C SER A 82 -7.80 -0.01 -15.56
N LEU A 83 -6.53 -0.40 -15.67
CA LEU A 83 -5.90 -0.65 -16.97
C LEU A 83 -6.58 -1.82 -17.70
N ALA A 84 -6.89 -2.92 -17.01
CA ALA A 84 -7.57 -4.06 -17.62
C ALA A 84 -8.97 -3.70 -18.13
N VAL A 85 -9.72 -2.91 -17.36
CA VAL A 85 -11.03 -2.37 -17.78
C VAL A 85 -10.86 -1.43 -18.97
N PHE A 86 -9.84 -0.58 -18.97
CA PHE A 86 -9.56 0.31 -20.10
C PHE A 86 -9.25 -0.46 -21.38
N VAL A 87 -8.41 -1.49 -21.31
CA VAL A 87 -8.09 -2.36 -22.47
C VAL A 87 -9.36 -3.06 -22.98
N LEU A 88 -10.23 -3.51 -22.07
CA LEU A 88 -11.49 -4.15 -22.45
C LEU A 88 -12.45 -3.19 -23.18
N ALA A 89 -12.49 -1.94 -22.72
CA ALA A 89 -13.36 -0.89 -23.28
C ALA A 89 -12.83 -0.33 -24.61
N VAL A 90 -11.52 -0.12 -24.73
CA VAL A 90 -10.86 0.49 -25.89
C VAL A 90 -9.67 -0.37 -26.34
N PRO A 91 -9.92 -1.50 -27.05
CA PRO A 91 -8.88 -2.46 -27.42
C PRO A 91 -7.80 -1.87 -28.33
N ASP A 92 -8.16 -0.98 -29.25
CA ASP A 92 -7.22 -0.42 -30.24
C ASP A 92 -6.10 0.39 -29.59
N LEU A 93 -6.39 1.06 -28.47
CA LEU A 93 -5.39 1.76 -27.65
C LEU A 93 -4.77 0.84 -26.60
N GLY A 94 -5.52 -0.16 -26.11
CA GLY A 94 -5.09 -1.05 -25.05
C GLY A 94 -4.02 -2.06 -25.46
N TYR A 95 -4.15 -2.70 -26.63
CA TYR A 95 -3.22 -3.73 -27.08
C TYR A 95 -1.78 -3.22 -27.31
N PRO A 96 -1.54 -2.04 -27.92
CA PRO A 96 -0.20 -1.48 -28.04
C PRO A 96 0.47 -1.21 -26.68
N ILE A 97 -0.33 -0.77 -25.70
CA ILE A 97 0.16 -0.56 -24.33
C ILE A 97 0.57 -1.89 -23.72
N LEU A 98 -0.24 -2.94 -23.87
CA LEU A 98 0.06 -4.29 -23.36
C LEU A 98 1.25 -4.95 -24.03
N ALA A 99 1.46 -4.71 -25.32
CA ALA A 99 2.59 -5.24 -26.07
C ALA A 99 3.94 -4.69 -25.57
N ASN A 100 3.94 -3.49 -24.97
CA ASN A 100 5.14 -2.87 -24.44
C ASN A 100 5.23 -2.96 -22.90
N PRO A 101 6.11 -3.81 -22.33
CA PRO A 101 6.21 -4.00 -20.89
C PRO A 101 6.61 -2.71 -20.15
N MET A 102 7.37 -1.81 -20.79
CA MET A 102 7.75 -0.54 -20.20
C MET A 102 6.55 0.40 -20.05
N MET A 103 5.67 0.45 -21.06
CA MET A 103 4.45 1.26 -21.03
C MET A 103 3.46 0.73 -19.99
N THR A 104 3.24 -0.58 -19.92
CA THR A 104 2.39 -1.17 -18.88
C THR A 104 2.90 -0.84 -17.47
N ALA A 105 4.20 -0.99 -17.24
CA ALA A 105 4.81 -0.67 -15.95
C ALA A 105 4.64 0.82 -15.61
N LEU A 106 4.91 1.70 -16.57
CA LEU A 106 4.76 3.15 -16.37
C LEU A 106 3.32 3.53 -16.04
N VAL A 107 2.34 3.03 -16.78
CA VAL A 107 0.92 3.31 -16.54
C VAL A 107 0.47 2.77 -15.18
N VAL A 108 0.88 1.55 -14.82
CA VAL A 108 0.53 0.96 -13.53
C VAL A 108 1.20 1.71 -12.37
N VAL A 109 2.46 2.10 -12.49
CA VAL A 109 3.17 2.81 -11.40
C VAL A 109 2.65 4.24 -11.26
N THR A 110 2.50 4.98 -12.35
CA THR A 110 1.95 6.35 -12.32
C THR A 110 0.50 6.34 -11.83
N GLY A 111 -0.32 5.40 -12.30
CA GLY A 111 -1.67 5.18 -11.82
C GLY A 111 -1.71 4.78 -10.34
N ALA A 112 -0.82 3.89 -9.88
CA ALA A 112 -0.73 3.53 -8.47
C ALA A 112 -0.38 4.74 -7.58
N VAL A 113 0.55 5.59 -8.00
CA VAL A 113 0.89 6.82 -7.27
C VAL A 113 -0.31 7.76 -7.22
N PHE A 114 -1.01 7.93 -8.34
CA PHE A 114 -2.20 8.78 -8.42
C PHE A 114 -3.34 8.25 -7.54
N VAL A 115 -3.68 6.96 -7.67
CA VAL A 115 -4.70 6.28 -6.85
C VAL A 115 -4.31 6.30 -5.38
N SER A 116 -3.04 6.08 -5.05
CA SER A 116 -2.55 6.17 -3.67
C SER A 116 -2.76 7.57 -3.12
N ARG A 117 -2.42 8.63 -3.88
CA ARG A 117 -2.68 10.02 -3.49
C ARG A 117 -4.17 10.36 -3.43
N LEU A 118 -5.02 9.76 -4.24
CA LEU A 118 -6.45 10.01 -4.23
C LEU A 118 -7.13 9.33 -3.03
N MET A 119 -6.88 8.04 -2.85
CA MET A 119 -7.46 7.23 -1.77
C MET A 119 -6.87 7.57 -0.41
N HIS A 120 -5.57 7.89 -0.36
CA HIS A 120 -4.81 8.13 0.88
C HIS A 120 -4.26 9.55 0.97
N GLY A 121 -4.71 10.49 0.13
CA GLY A 121 -4.34 11.91 0.19
C GLY A 121 -4.74 12.60 1.51
N ARG A 122 -5.65 11.99 2.28
CA ARG A 122 -5.94 12.41 3.66
C ARG A 122 -4.90 11.92 4.68
N ILE A 123 -4.09 10.92 4.37
CA ILE A 123 -3.06 10.35 5.25
C ILE A 123 -1.75 11.16 5.29
N LEU A 124 -1.56 12.10 4.35
CA LEU A 124 -0.49 13.10 4.47
C LEU A 124 -0.82 14.23 5.46
N ARG A 125 -2.03 14.29 6.03
CA ARG A 125 -2.35 15.18 7.16
C ARG A 125 -1.77 14.67 8.49
N ASP A 126 -1.22 13.46 8.53
CA ASP A 126 -0.49 12.93 9.70
C ASP A 126 1.00 12.71 9.39
N ARG A 127 1.65 13.77 8.90
CA ARG A 127 3.09 13.85 8.62
C ARG A 127 3.94 14.01 9.89
N SER A 128 3.46 13.54 11.05
CA SER A 128 4.21 13.53 12.31
C SER A 128 5.16 12.33 12.43
N GLY A 129 4.89 11.22 11.73
CA GLY A 129 5.66 9.97 11.88
C GLY A 129 6.98 9.86 11.08
N TRP A 130 7.11 10.53 9.93
CA TRP A 130 8.29 10.38 9.06
C TRP A 130 9.52 11.17 9.54
N ARG A 131 9.33 12.24 10.31
CA ARG A 131 10.44 12.97 10.96
C ARG A 131 11.05 12.20 12.15
N GLY A 132 10.35 11.19 12.68
CA GLY A 132 10.86 10.35 13.77
C GLY A 132 11.81 9.23 13.34
N PHE A 133 11.84 8.88 12.05
CA PHE A 133 12.67 7.78 11.54
C PHE A 133 14.05 8.24 11.04
N VAL A 134 14.20 9.53 10.70
CA VAL A 134 15.43 10.08 10.08
C VAL A 134 16.26 10.93 11.06
N LEU A 135 15.78 11.17 12.28
CA LEU A 135 16.63 11.69 13.36
C LEU A 135 17.14 10.51 14.20
N PRO A 136 18.37 10.00 13.93
CA PRO A 136 18.98 9.07 14.85
C PRO A 136 19.18 9.82 16.16
N ARG A 137 18.63 9.29 17.25
CA ARG A 137 19.28 9.08 18.57
C ARG A 137 20.50 9.97 18.94
N VAL A 138 20.47 11.25 18.65
CA VAL A 138 21.49 12.23 19.02
C VAL A 138 20.75 13.37 19.72
N ALA A 139 21.19 13.69 20.92
CA ALA A 139 20.68 14.73 21.81
C ALA A 139 19.34 14.46 22.52
N ARG A 140 19.29 13.37 23.30
CA ARG A 140 18.81 13.49 24.69
C ARG A 140 19.95 13.13 25.63
N VAL A 141 21.05 13.88 25.52
CA VAL A 141 21.90 14.07 26.70
C VAL A 141 21.03 14.86 27.67
N PRO A 142 20.76 14.39 28.89
CA PRO A 142 20.17 15.23 29.91
C PRO A 142 21.20 16.31 30.22
N VAL A 143 21.11 17.44 29.53
CA VAL A 143 21.76 18.65 30.00
C VAL A 143 21.03 18.98 31.30
N ARG A 144 21.62 18.57 32.44
CA ARG A 144 21.32 19.19 33.72
C ARG A 144 21.79 20.62 33.60
N VAL A 145 20.93 21.48 33.06
CA VAL A 145 21.05 22.91 33.29
C VAL A 145 20.85 23.03 34.79
N ALA A 146 21.90 23.40 35.52
CA ALA A 146 21.77 23.77 36.92
C ALA A 146 20.71 24.87 36.96
N ALA A 147 19.53 24.54 37.47
CA ALA A 147 18.46 25.49 37.64
C ALA A 147 18.97 26.59 38.55
N THR A 148 19.28 27.76 37.98
CA THR A 148 19.46 28.97 38.76
C THR A 148 18.10 29.30 39.40
N PRO A 149 18.07 29.71 40.68
CA PRO A 149 16.84 29.90 41.46
C PRO A 149 15.86 30.95 40.89
N LEU A 150 16.24 31.65 39.82
CA LEU A 150 15.39 32.59 39.09
C LEU A 150 14.43 31.91 38.09
N GLN A 151 14.71 30.69 37.64
CA GLN A 151 13.97 30.08 36.52
C GLN A 151 12.73 29.29 36.95
N THR A 152 12.62 28.91 38.23
CA THR A 152 11.45 28.21 38.80
C THR A 152 10.24 29.12 39.03
N ARG A 153 10.41 30.45 38.94
CA ARG A 153 9.32 31.40 39.25
C ARG A 153 8.43 31.79 38.07
N TRP A 154 8.81 31.44 36.83
CA TRP A 154 8.16 31.94 35.61
C TRP A 154 7.48 30.88 34.74
N VAL A 155 7.55 29.60 35.10
CA VAL A 155 6.96 28.50 34.31
C VAL A 155 6.02 27.65 35.17
N SER A 156 5.08 28.28 35.88
CA SER A 156 4.01 27.57 36.60
C SER A 156 2.65 27.63 35.89
N TRP A 157 2.55 28.33 34.75
CA TRP A 157 1.28 28.60 34.07
C TRP A 157 0.98 27.73 32.84
N VAL A 158 1.88 26.80 32.48
CA VAL A 158 1.76 26.02 31.23
C VAL A 158 1.14 24.62 31.43
N ASP A 159 0.90 24.17 32.67
CA ASP A 159 0.43 22.81 32.96
C ASP A 159 -1.03 22.67 33.45
N ASP A 160 -1.86 23.73 33.42
CA ASP A 160 -3.26 23.68 33.85
C ASP A 160 -4.24 23.16 32.77
N GLY A 161 -3.81 22.16 31.99
CA GLY A 161 -4.54 21.65 30.83
C GLY A 161 -5.23 20.30 30.98
N ARG A 162 -5.40 19.73 32.19
CA ARG A 162 -6.13 18.45 32.36
C ARG A 162 -7.17 18.48 33.48
N PRO A 163 -8.45 18.18 33.17
CA PRO A 163 -9.44 17.89 34.21
C PRO A 163 -9.11 16.57 34.90
N ARG A 164 -9.05 16.60 36.23
CA ARG A 164 -9.06 15.39 37.06
C ARG A 164 -10.49 14.86 37.10
N VAL A 165 -10.72 13.70 36.49
CA VAL A 165 -11.96 12.95 36.67
C VAL A 165 -11.86 12.22 38.01
N VAL A 166 -12.86 12.44 38.86
CA VAL A 166 -13.08 11.80 40.17
C VAL A 166 -13.59 10.38 39.96
#